data_AF-A0A652YVH2-F1
#
_entry.id   AF-A0A652YVH2-F1
#
_cell.length_a   1.000
_cell.length_b   1.000
_cell.length_c   1.000
_cell.angle_alpha   90.00
_cell.angle_beta   90.00
_cell.angle_gamma   90.00
#
_symmetry.space_group_name_H-M   'P 1'
#
loop_
_entity.id
_entity.type
_entity.pdbx_description
1 polymer ?
#
loop_
_entity_poly.entity_id
_entity_poly.type
_entity_poly.pdbx_seq_one_letter_code
_entity_poly.pdbx_strand_id
1 'polypeptide(L)'
;MPKKTPTKKPQIPGVPGSVTPPLEEPAEPSAPLPPKDDQRAPQLRTATAAAVEGPPSARSQQGEYLTTAQGARLYDTDHSLKAGERGPTLLQDHHLREKITHFDHERIPERV
;
A
#
# COMPACT_ATOMS: atom_id res chain seq x y z
N MET A 1 28.57 3.03 -43.49
CA MET A 1 27.16 3.24 -43.11
C MET A 1 27.04 3.16 -41.59
N PRO A 2 26.80 4.28 -40.87
CA PRO A 2 26.61 4.25 -39.41
C PRO A 2 25.21 3.72 -39.05
N LYS A 3 25.15 2.72 -38.16
CA LYS A 3 23.90 2.10 -37.67
C LYS A 3 23.17 3.08 -36.75
N LYS A 4 21.88 3.34 -37.00
CA LYS A 4 21.03 4.15 -36.10
C LYS A 4 20.92 3.46 -34.73
N THR A 5 21.23 4.19 -33.67
CA THR A 5 20.94 3.81 -32.29
C THR A 5 19.42 3.61 -32.13
N PRO A 6 18.93 2.49 -31.56
CA PRO A 6 17.50 2.30 -31.40
C PRO A 6 16.96 3.32 -30.38
N THR A 7 16.01 4.14 -30.81
CA THR A 7 15.28 5.09 -29.98
C THR A 7 14.54 4.36 -28.87
N LYS A 8 14.80 4.71 -27.60
CA LYS A 8 14.09 4.16 -26.43
C LYS A 8 12.58 4.40 -26.62
N LYS A 9 11.79 3.32 -26.67
CA LYS A 9 10.33 3.42 -26.78
C LYS A 9 9.78 4.27 -25.62
N PRO A 10 8.76 5.11 -25.84
CA PRO A 10 8.17 5.90 -24.76
C PRO A 10 7.59 4.97 -23.69
N GLN A 11 7.98 5.19 -22.44
CA GLN A 11 7.51 4.40 -21.30
C GLN A 11 6.13 4.92 -20.88
N ILE A 12 5.11 4.09 -21.03
CA ILE A 12 3.72 4.40 -20.65
C ILE A 12 3.59 4.15 -19.13
N PRO A 13 3.22 5.16 -18.32
CA PRO A 13 3.07 4.99 -16.88
C PRO A 13 2.00 3.97 -16.52
N GLY A 14 2.21 3.22 -15.44
CA GLY A 14 1.20 2.33 -14.86
C GLY A 14 0.98 1.01 -15.59
N VAL A 15 1.67 0.75 -16.70
CA VAL A 15 1.64 -0.56 -17.36
C VAL A 15 2.30 -1.60 -16.44
N PRO A 16 1.69 -2.77 -16.19
CA PRO A 16 2.31 -3.81 -15.37
C PRO A 16 3.64 -4.27 -15.95
N GLY A 17 4.52 -4.80 -15.09
CA GLY A 17 5.69 -5.55 -15.56
C GLY A 17 5.22 -6.77 -16.35
N SER A 18 5.87 -7.04 -17.48
CA SER A 18 5.63 -8.25 -18.26
C SER A 18 6.96 -8.95 -18.49
N VAL A 19 7.01 -10.24 -18.21
CA VAL A 19 8.08 -11.14 -18.64
C VAL A 19 7.48 -12.18 -19.55
N THR A 20 8.24 -12.59 -20.57
CA THR A 20 7.78 -13.67 -21.47
C THR A 20 7.74 -14.97 -20.68
N PRO A 21 6.62 -15.70 -20.65
CA PRO A 21 6.56 -16.97 -19.93
C PRO A 21 7.58 -17.96 -20.52
N PRO A 22 8.28 -18.75 -19.69
CA PRO A 22 9.18 -19.79 -20.19
C PRO A 22 8.40 -20.87 -20.94
N LEU A 23 9.08 -21.58 -21.85
CA LEU A 23 8.48 -22.70 -22.59
C LEU A 23 8.23 -23.91 -21.70
N GLU A 24 9.11 -24.13 -20.72
CA GLU A 24 8.95 -25.16 -19.70
C GLU A 24 8.07 -24.65 -18.56
N GLU A 25 7.19 -25.52 -18.06
CA GLU A 25 6.29 -25.16 -16.96
C GLU A 25 7.10 -24.92 -15.67
N PRO A 26 6.95 -23.75 -15.03
CA PRO A 26 7.67 -23.48 -13.79
C PRO A 26 7.13 -24.35 -12.67
N ALA A 27 7.95 -25.28 -12.18
CA ALA A 27 7.64 -26.13 -11.03
C ALA A 27 7.86 -25.43 -9.67
N GLU A 28 8.50 -24.26 -9.68
CA GLU A 28 8.81 -23.48 -8.48
C GLU A 28 8.06 -22.13 -8.48
N PRO A 29 7.60 -21.66 -7.30
CA PRO A 29 6.95 -20.35 -7.18
C PRO A 29 7.93 -19.22 -7.49
N SER A 30 7.58 -18.35 -8.43
CA SER A 30 8.35 -17.13 -8.71
C SER A 30 7.88 -15.97 -7.82
N ALA A 31 8.84 -15.17 -7.35
CA ALA A 31 8.54 -13.90 -6.71
C ALA A 31 7.89 -12.91 -7.70
N PRO A 32 7.17 -11.89 -7.21
CA PRO A 32 6.67 -10.79 -8.05
C PRO A 32 7.79 -10.09 -8.80
N LEU A 33 7.48 -9.59 -10.00
CA LEU A 33 8.44 -8.79 -10.77
C LEU A 33 8.83 -7.52 -10.00
N PRO A 34 10.10 -7.08 -10.12
CA PRO A 34 10.52 -5.85 -9.48
C PRO A 34 9.72 -4.66 -10.03
N PRO A 35 9.38 -3.67 -9.18
CA PRO A 35 8.63 -2.51 -9.60
C PRO A 35 9.43 -1.70 -10.63
N LYS A 36 8.73 -1.15 -11.63
CA LYS A 36 9.30 -0.24 -12.62
C LYS A 36 9.71 1.09 -11.97
N ASP A 37 10.48 1.89 -12.69
CA ASP A 37 10.92 3.21 -12.22
C ASP A 37 9.75 4.15 -11.86
N ASP A 38 8.64 4.06 -12.58
CA ASP A 38 7.40 4.82 -12.34
C ASP A 38 6.53 4.24 -11.21
N GLN A 39 6.88 3.07 -10.68
CA GLN A 39 6.19 2.40 -9.58
C GLN A 39 6.94 2.54 -8.24
N ARG A 40 8.01 3.34 -8.22
CA ARG A 40 8.78 3.60 -7.00
C ARG A 40 8.17 4.73 -6.19
N ALA A 41 8.41 4.69 -4.89
CA ALA A 41 8.10 5.82 -4.02
C ALA A 41 8.84 7.08 -4.48
N PRO A 42 8.25 8.27 -4.33
CA PRO A 42 8.91 9.53 -4.64
C PRO A 42 10.19 9.69 -3.81
N GLN A 43 11.17 10.41 -4.37
CA GLN A 43 12.43 10.69 -3.68
C GLN A 43 12.18 11.35 -2.33
N LEU A 44 12.84 10.86 -1.29
CA LEU A 44 12.81 11.47 0.03
C LEU A 44 13.53 12.83 -0.01
N ARG A 45 12.77 13.89 0.26
CA ARG A 45 13.24 15.28 0.24
C ARG A 45 12.69 16.00 1.46
N THR A 46 13.46 16.96 1.99
CA THR A 46 12.97 17.91 2.99
C THR A 46 12.05 18.95 2.34
N ALA A 47 11.37 19.77 3.16
CA ALA A 47 10.57 20.90 2.68
C ALA A 47 11.37 21.91 1.84
N THR A 48 12.69 21.98 2.04
CA THR A 48 13.64 22.83 1.27
C THR A 48 14.33 22.07 0.13
N ALA A 49 13.83 20.90 -0.25
CA ALA A 49 14.35 20.03 -1.31
C ALA A 49 15.75 19.42 -1.07
N ALA A 50 16.27 19.45 0.16
CA ALA A 50 17.50 18.74 0.51
C ALA A 50 17.27 17.22 0.43
N ALA A 51 18.29 16.48 -0.02
CA ALA A 51 18.24 15.02 -0.10
C ALA A 51 18.21 14.41 1.31
N VAL A 52 17.36 13.39 1.50
CA VAL A 52 17.28 12.63 2.75
C VAL A 52 17.64 11.18 2.44
N GLU A 53 18.60 10.63 3.19
CA GLU A 53 18.94 9.21 3.12
C GLU A 53 17.90 8.38 3.86
N GLY A 54 17.46 7.28 3.25
CA GLY A 54 16.50 6.36 3.84
C GLY A 54 16.03 5.31 2.84
N PRO A 55 15.49 4.17 3.32
CA PRO A 55 14.90 3.18 2.44
C PRO A 55 13.70 3.77 1.70
N PRO A 56 13.37 3.29 0.48
CA PRO A 56 12.20 3.76 -0.27
C PRO A 56 10.87 3.55 0.48
N SER A 57 10.84 2.60 1.43
CA SER A 57 9.72 2.32 2.33
C SER A 57 9.66 3.23 3.56
N ALA A 58 10.53 4.23 3.71
CA ALA A 58 10.54 5.07 4.91
C ALA A 58 9.21 5.79 5.17
N ARG A 59 8.41 6.05 4.12
CA ARG A 59 7.07 6.66 4.20
C ARG A 59 5.92 5.66 4.12
N SER A 60 6.19 4.35 3.95
CA SER A 60 5.14 3.34 3.98
C SER A 60 4.74 3.04 5.43
N GLN A 61 3.66 2.29 5.62
CA GLN A 61 3.41 1.66 6.92
C GLN A 61 4.61 0.78 7.30
N GLN A 62 5.11 0.94 8.53
CA GLN A 62 6.25 0.20 9.06
C GLN A 62 5.85 -0.95 9.98
N GLY A 63 4.60 -0.96 10.48
CA GLY A 63 4.07 -2.02 11.32
C GLY A 63 3.74 -3.29 10.53
N GLU A 64 4.13 -4.45 11.05
CA GLU A 64 3.79 -5.75 10.45
C GLU A 64 2.30 -6.09 10.63
N TYR A 65 1.68 -5.57 11.69
CA TYR A 65 0.31 -5.87 12.06
C TYR A 65 -0.57 -4.63 12.02
N LEU A 66 -1.82 -4.82 11.63
CA LEU A 66 -2.86 -3.82 11.83
C LEU A 66 -3.15 -3.72 13.34
N THR A 67 -3.26 -2.49 13.83
CA THR A 67 -3.55 -2.23 15.25
C THR A 67 -4.66 -1.21 15.42
N THR A 68 -5.25 -1.18 16.60
CA THR A 68 -6.03 -0.03 17.09
C THR A 68 -5.10 1.18 17.31
N ALA A 69 -5.68 2.35 17.53
CA ALA A 69 -4.96 3.57 17.90
C ALA A 69 -4.21 3.44 19.23
N GLN A 70 -4.61 2.50 20.10
CA GLN A 70 -3.95 2.17 21.35
C GLN A 70 -2.86 1.09 21.18
N GLY A 71 -2.58 0.66 19.95
CA GLY A 71 -1.54 -0.32 19.63
C GLY A 71 -1.94 -1.77 19.85
N ALA A 72 -3.23 -2.07 20.09
CA ALA A 72 -3.69 -3.44 20.22
C ALA A 72 -3.77 -4.10 18.84
N ARG A 73 -3.17 -5.28 18.67
CA ARG A 73 -3.20 -6.03 17.41
C ARG A 73 -4.61 -6.44 17.02
N LEU A 74 -4.93 -6.27 15.75
CA LEU A 74 -6.19 -6.68 15.13
C LEU A 74 -6.00 -7.94 14.29
N TYR A 75 -6.97 -8.86 14.41
CA TYR A 75 -6.97 -10.14 13.69
C TYR A 75 -8.02 -10.21 12.58
N ASP A 76 -9.12 -9.47 12.75
CA ASP A 76 -10.22 -9.35 11.78
C ASP A 76 -10.66 -7.88 11.75
N THR A 77 -10.83 -7.33 10.55
CA THR A 77 -11.31 -5.95 10.33
C THR A 77 -12.55 -5.88 9.43
N ASP A 78 -12.95 -7.02 8.88
CA ASP A 78 -14.06 -7.13 7.92
C ASP A 78 -15.38 -7.43 8.62
N HIS A 79 -15.32 -7.96 9.85
CA HIS A 79 -16.51 -8.33 10.62
C HIS A 79 -16.59 -7.61 11.96
N SER A 80 -17.80 -7.16 12.30
CA SER A 80 -18.14 -6.76 13.66
C SER A 80 -18.33 -7.96 14.58
N LEU A 81 -18.05 -7.76 15.87
CA LEU A 81 -18.39 -8.69 16.94
C LEU A 81 -19.90 -8.71 17.18
N LYS A 82 -20.50 -9.89 17.06
CA LYS A 82 -21.96 -10.10 17.10
C LYS A 82 -22.36 -11.20 18.09
N ALA A 83 -23.60 -11.16 18.57
CA ALA A 83 -24.22 -12.26 19.33
C ALA A 83 -24.61 -13.43 18.41
N GLY A 84 -23.63 -14.16 17.91
CA GLY A 84 -23.79 -15.20 16.88
C GLY A 84 -23.60 -14.66 15.46
N GLU A 85 -23.46 -15.56 14.48
CA GLU A 85 -23.05 -15.22 13.10
C GLU A 85 -24.00 -14.22 12.42
N ARG A 86 -25.32 -14.38 12.62
CA ARG A 86 -26.37 -13.47 12.11
C ARG A 86 -27.08 -12.70 13.23
N GLY A 87 -26.42 -12.55 14.38
CA GLY A 87 -26.96 -11.82 15.52
C GLY A 87 -26.70 -10.31 15.47
N PRO A 88 -27.21 -9.55 16.45
CA PRO A 88 -26.92 -8.13 16.57
C PRO A 88 -25.46 -7.86 16.95
N THR A 89 -24.94 -6.70 16.55
CA THR A 89 -23.61 -6.20 16.94
C THR A 89 -23.56 -5.86 18.43
N LEU A 90 -22.45 -6.18 19.08
CA LEU A 90 -22.26 -5.93 20.51
C LEU A 90 -21.56 -4.59 20.77
N LEU A 91 -22.02 -3.84 21.78
CA LEU A 91 -21.41 -2.56 22.18
C LEU A 91 -19.98 -2.70 22.73
N GLN A 92 -19.62 -3.91 23.16
CA GLN A 92 -18.26 -4.24 23.64
C GLN A 92 -17.23 -4.30 22.51
N ASP A 93 -17.65 -4.23 21.24
CA ASP A 93 -16.76 -4.12 20.09
C ASP A 93 -16.07 -2.75 20.07
N HIS A 94 -14.97 -2.64 20.79
CA HIS A 94 -14.21 -1.41 20.88
C HIS A 94 -13.51 -1.07 19.56
N HIS A 95 -13.06 -2.07 18.79
CA HIS A 95 -12.41 -1.86 17.50
C HIS A 95 -13.37 -1.19 16.50
N LEU A 96 -14.58 -1.73 16.36
CA LEU A 96 -15.60 -1.15 15.50
C LEU A 96 -15.91 0.29 15.90
N ARG A 97 -16.15 0.53 17.19
CA ARG A 97 -16.50 1.86 17.71
C ARG A 97 -15.41 2.88 17.46
N GLU A 98 -14.16 2.51 17.72
CA GLU A 98 -13.00 3.37 17.47
C GLU A 98 -12.88 3.70 15.98
N LYS A 99 -12.93 2.69 15.10
CA LYS A 99 -12.82 2.85 13.64
C LYS A 99 -13.89 3.78 13.07
N ILE A 100 -15.15 3.58 13.45
CA ILE A 100 -16.28 4.42 12.97
C ILE A 100 -16.23 5.82 13.58
N THR A 101 -15.89 5.95 14.87
CA THR A 101 -15.76 7.28 15.49
C THR A 101 -14.67 8.09 14.80
N HIS A 102 -13.53 7.48 14.47
CA HIS A 102 -12.48 8.18 13.73
C HIS A 102 -13.00 8.63 12.35
N PHE A 103 -13.66 7.73 11.62
CA PHE A 103 -14.23 8.03 10.30
C PHE A 103 -15.24 9.19 10.33
N ASP A 104 -16.19 9.15 11.27
CA ASP A 104 -17.23 10.17 11.43
C ASP A 104 -16.64 11.57 11.69
N HIS A 105 -15.41 11.64 12.20
CA HIS A 105 -14.72 12.89 12.54
C HIS A 105 -13.53 13.21 11.63
N GLU A 106 -13.45 12.63 10.43
CA GLU A 106 -12.35 12.91 9.49
C GLU A 106 -12.38 14.32 8.90
N ARG A 107 -13.55 14.97 8.90
CA ARG A 107 -13.73 16.28 8.27
C ARG A 107 -13.47 17.42 9.26
N ILE A 108 -12.69 18.40 8.79
CA ILE A 108 -12.47 19.69 9.46
C ILE A 108 -12.96 20.84 8.57
N PRO A 109 -13.25 22.02 9.14
CA PRO A 109 -13.64 23.17 8.35
C PRO A 109 -12.62 23.53 7.27
N GLU A 110 -13.12 24.03 6.13
CA GLU A 110 -12.28 24.61 5.09
C GLU A 110 -11.73 26.00 5.50
N ARG A 111 -10.70 26.47 4.79
CA ARG A 111 -10.13 27.80 5.04
C ARG A 111 -11.03 28.86 4.40
N VAL A 112 -11.17 30.02 5.07
CA VAL A 112 -11.85 31.22 4.56
C VAL A 112 -10.92 32.04 3.67
#